data_AF-A0A0Q7P1B1-F1
#
_entry.id   AF-A0A0Q7P1B1-F1
#
_cell.length_a   1.000
_cell.length_b   1.000
_cell.length_c   1.000
_cell.angle_alpha   90.00
_cell.angle_beta   90.00
_cell.angle_gamma   90.00
#
_symmetry.space_group_name_H-M   'P 1'
#
loop_
_entity.id
_entity.type
_entity.pdbx_description
1 polymer ?
#
loop_
_entity_poly.entity_id
_entity_poly.type
_entity_poly.pdbx_seq_one_letter_code
_entity_poly.pdbx_strand_id
1 'polypeptide(L)'
;MADAVTTVSPTYAREILTEDLGMGLQGILSARRDNLIGIVNGIDMDVWNPETDPYIPANYDTRSLGRRAANRAKLEERFGVEEGSGPVMSVVSRLGTKIK
;
A
#
# COMPACT_ATOMS: atom_id res chain seq x y z
N MET A 1 19.49 -7.07 -24.80
CA MET A 1 18.92 -8.01 -23.81
C MET A 1 19.04 -7.32 -22.45
N ALA A 2 18.02 -7.39 -21.60
CA ALA A 2 18.14 -6.92 -20.22
C ALA A 2 18.77 -8.02 -19.36
N ASP A 3 19.72 -7.68 -18.49
CA ASP A 3 20.39 -8.65 -17.60
C ASP A 3 19.46 -9.16 -16.50
N ALA A 4 18.59 -8.28 -15.99
CA ALA A 4 17.58 -8.56 -14.97
C ALA A 4 16.19 -8.05 -15.38
N VAL A 5 15.14 -8.67 -14.83
CA VAL A 5 13.75 -8.24 -14.94
C VAL A 5 13.24 -7.95 -13.53
N THR A 6 12.70 -6.76 -13.29
CA THR A 6 12.23 -6.35 -11.97
C THR A 6 10.74 -6.07 -11.96
N THR A 7 10.09 -6.31 -10.83
CA THR A 7 8.70 -5.90 -10.60
C THR A 7 8.48 -5.41 -9.17
N VAL A 8 7.32 -4.79 -8.92
CA VAL A 8 6.99 -4.05 -7.69
C VAL A 8 6.69 -4.91 -6.46
N SER A 9 6.66 -6.24 -6.60
CA SER A 9 6.60 -7.14 -5.45
C SER A 9 7.05 -8.57 -5.77
N PRO A 10 7.61 -9.31 -4.79
CA PRO A 10 7.92 -10.73 -4.96
C PRO A 10 6.70 -11.61 -5.28
N THR A 11 5.53 -11.23 -4.78
CA THR A 11 4.27 -11.95 -5.08
C THR A 11 3.89 -11.76 -6.53
N TYR A 12 3.91 -10.52 -7.01
CA TYR A 12 3.61 -10.23 -8.40
C TYR A 12 4.62 -10.86 -9.37
N ALA A 13 5.89 -10.97 -8.97
CA ALA A 13 6.91 -11.71 -9.73
C ALA A 13 6.54 -13.18 -9.95
N ARG A 14 5.87 -13.83 -8.97
CA ARG A 14 5.37 -15.20 -9.12
C ARG A 14 4.08 -15.25 -9.93
N GLU A 15 3.21 -14.27 -9.73
CA GLU A 15 1.92 -14.19 -10.41
C GLU A 15 2.07 -14.05 -11.93
N ILE A 16 2.99 -13.22 -12.43
CA ILE A 16 3.19 -13.05 -13.88
C ILE A 16 3.82 -14.27 -14.59
N LEU A 17 4.16 -15.32 -13.83
CA LEU A 17 4.58 -16.62 -14.37
C LEU A 17 3.38 -17.56 -14.60
N THR A 18 2.17 -17.19 -14.17
CA THR A 18 0.96 -17.96 -14.45
C THR A 18 0.28 -17.48 -15.73
N GLU A 19 -0.56 -18.30 -16.35
CA GLU A 19 -1.29 -17.92 -17.57
C GLU A 19 -2.26 -16.77 -17.34
N ASP A 20 -2.91 -16.74 -16.16
CA ASP A 20 -3.92 -15.74 -15.81
C ASP A 20 -3.38 -14.31 -15.75
N LEU A 21 -2.12 -14.15 -15.33
CA LEU A 21 -1.51 -12.83 -15.06
C LEU A 21 -0.26 -12.57 -15.91
N GLY A 22 0.25 -13.58 -16.61
CA GLY A 22 1.41 -13.47 -17.49
C GLY A 22 1.10 -12.91 -18.87
N MET A 23 -0.17 -12.74 -19.23
CA MET A 23 -0.62 -12.07 -20.46
C MET A 23 0.06 -12.61 -21.75
N GLY A 24 0.31 -13.92 -21.80
CA GLY A 24 0.99 -14.59 -22.92
C GLY A 24 2.52 -14.56 -22.86
N LEU A 25 3.11 -13.86 -21.90
CA LEU A 25 4.57 -13.77 -21.69
C LEU A 25 5.11 -14.75 -20.65
N GLN A 26 4.23 -15.51 -19.98
CA GLN A 26 4.58 -16.41 -18.88
C GLN A 26 5.66 -17.42 -19.27
N GLY A 27 5.65 -17.94 -20.51
CA GLY A 27 6.66 -18.90 -20.98
C GLY A 27 8.05 -18.27 -21.10
N ILE A 28 8.12 -17.04 -21.60
CA ILE A 28 9.38 -16.29 -21.75
C ILE A 28 9.91 -15.86 -20.38
N LEU A 29 9.03 -15.39 -19.49
CA LEU A 29 9.40 -15.01 -18.14
C LEU A 29 9.83 -16.22 -17.30
N SER A 30 9.16 -17.37 -17.46
CA SER A 30 9.52 -18.62 -16.78
C SER A 30 10.90 -19.13 -17.20
N ALA A 31 11.24 -19.02 -18.49
CA ALA A 31 12.58 -19.36 -18.98
C ALA A 31 13.69 -18.47 -18.37
N ARG A 32 13.33 -17.31 -17.82
CA ARG A 32 14.24 -16.34 -17.19
C ARG A 32 13.94 -16.11 -15.71
N ARG A 33 13.29 -17.08 -15.04
CA ARG A 33 12.86 -16.98 -13.64
C ARG A 33 13.98 -16.58 -12.69
N ASP A 34 15.20 -17.03 -12.94
CA ASP A 34 16.36 -16.77 -12.06
C ASP A 34 16.84 -15.31 -12.16
N ASN A 35 16.44 -14.60 -13.22
CA ASN A 35 16.72 -13.19 -13.43
C ASN A 35 15.51 -12.29 -13.12
N LEU A 36 14.40 -12.86 -12.63
CA LEU A 36 13.17 -12.13 -12.29
C LEU A 36 13.11 -11.85 -10.79
N ILE A 37 13.12 -10.57 -10.42
CA ILE A 37 13.21 -10.12 -9.03
C ILE A 37 12.03 -9.20 -8.70
N GLY A 38 11.35 -9.47 -7.59
CA GLY A 38 10.35 -8.56 -7.04
C GLY A 38 10.97 -7.65 -5.98
N ILE A 39 10.91 -6.34 -6.20
CA ILE A 39 11.38 -5.30 -5.28
C ILE A 39 10.16 -4.55 -4.76
N VAL A 40 9.90 -4.63 -3.47
CA VAL A 40 8.75 -3.95 -2.84
C VAL A 40 8.98 -2.45 -2.87
N ASN A 41 7.94 -1.70 -3.27
CA ASN A 41 7.98 -0.25 -3.24
C ASN A 41 8.14 0.27 -1.80
N GLY A 42 9.01 1.25 -1.62
CA GLY A 42 9.11 2.01 -0.38
C GLY A 42 8.12 3.17 -0.32
N ILE A 43 8.15 3.88 0.81
CA ILE A 43 7.52 5.19 0.99
C ILE A 43 8.58 6.19 1.48
N ASP A 44 8.31 7.48 1.28
CA ASP A 44 9.15 8.55 1.82
C ASP A 44 8.85 8.71 3.32
N MET A 45 9.83 8.39 4.17
CA MET A 45 9.67 8.44 5.62
C MET A 45 9.78 9.85 6.19
N ASP A 46 10.32 10.82 5.47
CA ASP A 46 10.34 12.22 5.93
C ASP A 46 8.95 12.85 5.75
N VAL A 47 8.24 12.45 4.70
CA VAL A 47 6.87 12.87 4.43
C VAL A 47 5.85 12.08 5.25
N TRP A 48 6.00 10.75 5.33
CA TRP A 48 5.04 9.85 5.99
C TRP A 48 5.47 9.45 7.41
N ASN A 49 5.79 10.44 8.25
CA ASN A 49 6.16 10.22 9.65
C ASN A 49 5.10 10.75 10.62
N PRO A 50 4.31 9.88 11.29
CA PRO A 50 3.33 10.31 12.28
C PRO A 50 3.90 11.13 13.45
N GLU A 51 5.21 11.04 13.72
CA GLU A 51 5.88 11.80 14.78
C GLU A 51 6.06 13.28 14.42
N THR A 52 6.13 13.61 13.13
CA THR A 52 6.42 14.97 12.64
C THR A 52 5.43 15.47 11.58
N ASP A 53 4.48 14.66 11.14
CA ASP A 53 3.51 14.97 10.10
C ASP A 53 2.64 16.20 10.51
N PRO A 54 2.73 17.32 9.77
CA PRO A 54 1.96 18.53 10.07
C PRO A 54 0.49 18.46 9.63
N TYR A 55 0.12 17.43 8.86
CA TYR A 55 -1.24 17.27 8.31
C TYR A 55 -2.17 16.48 9.24
N ILE A 56 -1.64 15.87 10.30
CA ILE A 56 -2.44 15.21 11.33
C ILE A 56 -2.62 16.11 12.56
N PRO A 57 -3.82 16.12 13.19
CA PRO A 57 -4.09 16.95 14.37
C PRO A 57 -3.16 16.72 15.56
N ALA A 58 -2.71 15.47 15.75
CA ALA A 58 -1.82 15.09 16.84
C ALA A 58 -0.79 14.08 16.35
N ASN A 59 0.48 14.44 16.50
CA ASN A 59 1.60 13.54 16.27
C ASN A 59 1.65 12.41 17.31
N TYR A 60 2.12 11.25 16.89
CA TYR A 60 2.23 10.07 17.74
C TYR A 60 3.36 9.15 17.26
N ASP A 61 3.86 8.33 18.17
CA ASP A 61 4.87 7.30 17.93
C ASP A 61 4.37 5.92 18.42
N THR A 62 5.25 4.92 18.37
CA THR A 62 4.96 3.56 18.85
C THR A 62 4.65 3.49 20.35
N ARG A 63 5.01 4.50 21.14
CA ARG A 63 4.82 4.56 22.61
C ARG A 63 3.63 5.42 23.01
N SER A 64 3.09 6.23 22.11
CA SER A 64 2.05 7.23 22.35
C SER A 64 0.82 7.05 21.46
N LEU A 65 0.53 5.80 21.07
CA LEU A 65 -0.63 5.43 20.23
C LEU A 65 -1.98 5.98 20.74
N GLY A 66 -2.13 6.22 22.05
CA GLY A 66 -3.33 6.86 22.62
C GLY A 66 -3.62 8.26 22.04
N ARG A 67 -2.61 8.99 21.56
CA ARG A 67 -2.76 10.30 20.92
C ARG A 67 -3.54 10.24 19.60
N ARG A 68 -3.67 9.06 19.00
CA ARG A 68 -4.51 8.84 17.80
C ARG A 68 -5.99 9.12 18.06
N ALA A 69 -6.45 9.15 19.32
CA ALA A 69 -7.82 9.52 19.65
C ALA A 69 -8.19 10.94 19.16
N ALA A 70 -7.26 11.89 19.22
CA ALA A 70 -7.47 13.24 18.69
C ALA A 70 -7.59 13.24 17.15
N ASN A 71 -6.78 12.42 16.48
CA ASN A 71 -6.86 12.25 15.02
C ASN A 71 -8.20 11.61 14.60
N ARG A 72 -8.67 10.63 15.38
CA ARG A 72 -9.96 9.99 15.18
C ARG A 72 -11.11 10.99 15.34
N ALA A 73 -11.17 11.72 16.45
CA ALA A 73 -12.24 12.68 16.69
C ALA A 73 -12.36 13.72 15.55
N LYS A 74 -11.21 14.22 15.06
CA LYS A 74 -11.18 15.15 13.92
C LYS A 74 -11.61 14.52 12.60
N LEU A 75 -11.31 13.24 12.39
CA LEU A 75 -11.82 12.49 11.25
C LEU A 75 -13.35 12.34 11.34
N GLU A 76 -13.86 11.98 12.52
CA GLU A 76 -15.29 11.78 12.76
C GLU A 76 -16.08 13.07 12.53
N GLU A 77 -15.61 14.18 13.10
CA GLU A 77 -16.13 15.53 12.88
C GLU A 77 -16.14 15.88 11.38
N ARG A 78 -15.03 15.63 10.66
CA ARG A 78 -14.88 16.01 9.24
C ARG A 78 -15.83 15.23 8.32
N PHE A 79 -16.10 13.97 8.63
CA PHE A 79 -16.95 13.10 7.81
C PHE A 79 -18.38 13.00 8.34
N GLY A 80 -18.70 13.67 9.46
CA GLY A 80 -20.02 13.66 10.07
C GLY A 80 -20.46 12.28 10.55
N VAL A 81 -19.50 11.42 10.92
CA VAL A 81 -19.81 10.09 11.48
C VAL A 81 -19.96 10.18 13.00
N GLU A 82 -20.72 9.26 13.57
CA GLU A 82 -20.98 9.23 15.01
C GLU A 82 -19.67 9.11 15.80
N GLU A 83 -19.46 10.04 16.72
CA GLU A 83 -18.33 10.02 17.63
C GLU A 83 -18.45 8.83 18.58
N GLY A 84 -17.39 8.03 18.70
CA GLY A 84 -17.41 6.92 19.64
C GLY A 84 -16.25 5.96 19.54
N SER A 85 -16.33 4.85 20.29
CA SER A 85 -15.30 3.81 20.35
C SER A 85 -15.46 2.69 19.31
N GLY A 86 -16.42 2.84 18.38
CA GLY A 86 -16.66 1.87 17.31
C GLY A 86 -15.47 1.71 16.35
N PRO A 87 -15.46 0.67 15.50
CA PRO A 87 -14.45 0.54 14.46
C PRO A 87 -14.63 1.60 13.37
N VAL A 88 -13.56 2.32 13.02
CA VAL A 88 -13.53 3.20 11.84
C VAL A 88 -12.86 2.45 10.70
N MET A 89 -13.57 2.35 9.57
CA MET A 89 -13.04 1.80 8.32
C MET A 89 -12.95 2.91 7.28
N SER A 90 -11.84 2.93 6.52
CA SER A 90 -11.63 3.91 5.46
C SER A 90 -11.13 3.23 4.20
N VAL A 91 -11.49 3.79 3.05
CA VAL A 91 -11.01 3.36 1.74
C VAL A 91 -10.41 4.58 1.05
N VAL A 92 -9.09 4.57 0.88
CA VAL A 92 -8.36 5.56 0.08
C VAL A 92 -7.80 4.83 -1.13
N SER A 93 -8.51 4.91 -2.24
CA SER A 93 -8.13 4.23 -3.48
C SER A 93 -8.64 4.98 -4.69
N ARG A 94 -8.03 4.71 -5.84
CA ARG A 94 -8.60 5.13 -7.13
C ARG A 94 -9.81 4.25 -7.45
N LEU A 95 -10.96 4.87 -7.70
CA LEU A 95 -12.13 4.15 -8.19
C LEU A 95 -11.90 3.77 -9.65
N GLY A 96 -11.89 2.47 -9.93
CA GLY A 96 -11.75 1.92 -11.26
C GLY A 96 -12.56 0.65 -11.40
N THR A 97 -13.18 0.46 -12.55
CA THR A 97 -13.91 -0.76 -12.87
C THR A 97 -12.92 -1.89 -13.13
N LYS A 98 -13.01 -3.00 -12.39
CA LYS A 98 -12.36 -4.26 -12.80
C LYS A 98 -13.12 -4.78 -14.03
N ILE A 99 -12.64 -4.46 -15.23
CA ILE A 99 -13.03 -5.21 -16.42
C ILE A 99 -12.25 -6.52 -16.31
N LYS A 100 -12.98 -7.61 -16.10
CA LYS A 100 -12.43 -8.97 -16.21
C LYS A 100 -12.01 -9.23 -17.64
#